data_AF-A0A4S8LT10-F1
#
_entry.id   AF-A0A4S8LT10-F1
#
_cell.length_a   1.000
_cell.length_b   1.000
_cell.length_c   1.000
_cell.angle_alpha   90.00
_cell.angle_beta   90.00
_cell.angle_gamma   90.00
#
_symmetry.space_group_name_H-M   'P 1'
#
loop_
_entity.id
_entity.type
_entity.pdbx_description
1 polymer ?
#
loop_
_entity_poly.entity_id
_entity_poly.type
_entity_poly.pdbx_seq_one_letter_code
_entity_poly.pdbx_strand_id
1 'polypeptide(L)'
;SWNDLDFILKDWEGGVMLKGMQSVRDAEKAVEVLMKDGGEGLSSIIMVRLYIHLRSNKKNLHVLFDSGIKMGSDIVKAVMLGADAVLIGRPYVYASILGGQAGVEQVIKHFLADLEITMGLSGWNSLD
;
A
#
# COMPACT_ATOMS: atom_id res chain seq x y z
N SER A 1 8.17 -7.63 -18.64
CA SER A 1 8.63 -6.35 -19.22
C SER A 1 7.45 -5.39 -19.28
N TRP A 2 7.65 -4.09 -19.56
CA TRP A 2 6.53 -3.15 -19.69
C TRP A 2 5.57 -3.54 -20.83
N ASN A 3 6.07 -4.11 -21.92
CA ASN A 3 5.24 -4.59 -23.03
C ASN A 3 4.36 -5.79 -22.64
N ASP A 4 4.81 -6.62 -21.68
CA ASP A 4 4.01 -7.75 -21.19
C ASP A 4 2.83 -7.27 -20.30
N LEU A 5 2.94 -6.07 -19.73
CA LEU A 5 1.86 -5.48 -18.96
C LEU A 5 0.71 -5.02 -19.86
N ASP A 6 1.01 -4.46 -21.03
CA ASP A 6 -0.01 -4.08 -22.03
C ASP A 6 -0.85 -5.28 -22.48
N PHE A 7 -0.23 -6.47 -22.59
CA PHE A 7 -0.94 -7.70 -22.89
C PHE A 7 -1.95 -8.07 -21.79
N ILE A 8 -1.58 -7.95 -20.51
CA ILE A 8 -2.47 -8.24 -19.38
C ILE A 8 -3.61 -7.21 -19.32
N LEU A 9 -3.27 -5.92 -19.48
CA LEU A 9 -4.24 -4.83 -19.39
C LEU A 9 -5.29 -4.86 -20.51
N LYS A 10 -4.96 -5.45 -21.66
CA LYS A 10 -5.89 -5.56 -22.79
C LYS A 10 -7.08 -6.47 -22.49
N ASP A 11 -6.86 -7.54 -21.74
CA ASP A 11 -7.86 -8.59 -21.50
C ASP A 11 -8.36 -8.62 -20.04
N TRP A 12 -7.94 -7.66 -19.19
CA TRP A 12 -8.31 -7.57 -17.77
C TRP A 12 -9.12 -6.30 -17.47
N GLU A 13 -10.36 -6.47 -17.04
CA GLU A 13 -11.28 -5.36 -16.73
C GLU A 13 -11.21 -4.87 -15.27
N GLY A 14 -10.46 -5.56 -14.41
CA GLY A 14 -10.33 -5.21 -13.01
C GLY A 14 -9.22 -4.19 -12.71
N GLY A 15 -9.18 -3.70 -11.47
CA GLY A 15 -8.05 -2.90 -11.00
C GLY A 15 -6.74 -3.68 -11.06
N VAL A 16 -5.65 -3.00 -11.42
CA VAL A 16 -4.30 -3.59 -11.46
C VAL A 16 -3.43 -3.00 -10.37
N MET A 17 -2.67 -3.88 -9.71
CA MET A 17 -1.68 -3.52 -8.70
C MET A 17 -0.28 -3.93 -9.13
N LEU A 18 0.59 -2.95 -9.34
CA LEU A 18 2.01 -3.21 -9.57
C LEU A 18 2.75 -3.26 -8.23
N LYS A 19 3.40 -4.39 -7.95
CA LYS A 19 4.11 -4.64 -6.68
C LYS A 19 5.60 -4.84 -6.86
N GLY A 20 6.36 -4.25 -5.95
CA GLY A 20 7.82 -4.37 -5.92
C GLY A 20 8.59 -3.16 -6.42
N MET A 21 7.92 -2.02 -6.65
CA MET A 21 8.59 -0.80 -7.13
C MET A 21 9.53 -0.22 -6.06
N GLN A 22 10.80 -0.06 -6.43
CA GLN A 22 11.85 0.48 -5.57
C GLN A 22 12.55 1.72 -6.16
N SER A 23 12.10 2.20 -7.33
CA SER A 23 12.71 3.36 -8.00
C SER A 23 11.65 4.37 -8.45
N VAL A 24 12.06 5.65 -8.47
CA VAL A 24 11.24 6.78 -8.95
C VAL A 24 10.78 6.55 -10.39
N ARG A 25 11.75 6.23 -11.23
CA ARG A 25 11.56 6.01 -12.66
C ARG A 25 10.55 4.91 -12.97
N ASP A 26 10.57 3.80 -12.22
CA ASP A 26 9.65 2.70 -12.47
C ASP A 26 8.24 3.04 -12.01
N ALA A 27 8.07 3.84 -10.94
CA ALA A 27 6.76 4.32 -10.52
C ALA A 27 6.17 5.32 -11.52
N GLU A 28 6.98 6.24 -12.06
CA GLU A 28 6.55 7.14 -13.13
C GLU A 28 6.09 6.36 -14.36
N LYS A 29 6.88 5.34 -14.76
CA LYS A 29 6.51 4.51 -15.91
C LYS A 29 5.26 3.67 -15.67
N ALA A 30 5.10 3.13 -14.45
CA ALA A 30 3.88 2.44 -14.03
C ALA A 30 2.64 3.34 -14.14
N VAL A 31 2.73 4.58 -13.66
CA VAL A 31 1.63 5.55 -13.76
C VAL A 31 1.32 5.89 -15.22
N GLU A 32 2.33 6.05 -16.07
CA GLU A 32 2.14 6.29 -17.50
C GLU A 32 1.35 5.14 -18.16
N VAL A 33 1.77 3.88 -17.92
CA VAL A 33 1.18 2.69 -18.53
C VAL A 33 -0.25 2.45 -18.01
N LEU A 34 -0.46 2.48 -16.69
CA LEU A 34 -1.76 2.18 -16.09
C LEU A 34 -2.83 3.26 -16.39
N MET A 35 -2.41 4.50 -16.61
CA MET A 35 -3.32 5.64 -16.78
C MET A 35 -3.46 6.10 -18.24
N LYS A 36 -2.82 5.41 -19.19
CA LYS A 36 -2.74 5.82 -20.60
C LYS A 36 -4.11 6.03 -21.25
N ASP A 37 -5.07 5.18 -20.90
CA ASP A 37 -6.42 5.15 -21.49
C ASP A 37 -7.53 5.38 -20.44
N GLY A 38 -7.24 6.12 -19.36
CA GLY A 38 -8.20 6.41 -18.30
C GLY A 38 -8.43 5.27 -17.31
N GLY A 39 -7.55 4.26 -17.30
CA GLY A 39 -7.60 3.13 -16.37
C GLY A 39 -7.46 3.54 -14.91
N GLU A 40 -7.99 2.69 -14.02
CA GLU A 40 -7.78 2.79 -12.58
C GLU A 40 -6.55 1.98 -12.18
N GLY A 41 -5.65 2.58 -11.41
CA GLY A 41 -4.36 1.96 -11.07
C GLY A 41 -4.10 2.00 -9.57
N LEU A 42 -3.99 0.82 -8.95
CA LEU A 42 -3.40 0.68 -7.64
C LEU A 42 -1.88 0.48 -7.79
N SER A 43 -1.08 1.12 -6.97
CA SER A 43 0.37 0.95 -6.99
C SER A 43 0.82 0.54 -5.59
N SER A 44 1.70 -0.45 -5.47
CA SER A 44 2.47 -0.61 -4.22
C SER A 44 3.89 -0.14 -4.45
N ILE A 45 4.24 0.90 -3.71
CA ILE A 45 5.53 1.56 -3.78
C ILE A 45 6.26 1.26 -2.48
N ILE A 46 7.42 0.62 -2.57
CA ILE A 46 8.26 0.28 -1.42
C ILE A 46 9.03 1.52 -0.90
N MET A 47 8.92 2.67 -1.60
CA MET A 47 9.55 3.91 -1.17
C MET A 47 8.53 5.06 -1.10
N VAL A 48 7.88 5.19 0.05
CA VAL A 48 6.75 6.10 0.27
C VAL A 48 7.05 7.57 -0.09
N ARG A 49 8.32 8.03 0.05
CA ARG A 49 8.77 9.38 -0.33
C ARG A 49 8.53 9.75 -1.80
N LEU A 50 8.33 8.77 -2.67
CA LEU A 50 8.12 8.94 -4.11
C LEU A 50 6.71 9.47 -4.44
N TYR A 51 5.76 9.29 -3.55
CA TYR A 51 4.35 9.51 -3.87
C TYR A 51 3.93 10.99 -3.87
N ILE A 52 4.50 11.82 -3.00
CA ILE A 52 4.15 13.26 -2.92
C ILE A 52 4.37 13.96 -4.27
N HIS A 53 5.35 13.51 -5.06
CA HIS A 53 5.62 14.09 -6.38
C HIS A 53 4.59 13.71 -7.45
N LEU A 54 3.97 12.53 -7.34
CA LEU A 54 3.11 11.94 -8.37
C LEU A 54 1.61 12.19 -8.12
N ARG A 55 1.18 12.38 -6.86
CA ARG A 55 -0.25 12.51 -6.49
C ARG A 55 -0.92 13.77 -7.07
N SER A 56 -0.15 14.83 -7.31
CA SER A 56 -0.65 16.17 -7.68
C SER A 56 -1.62 16.19 -8.87
N ASN A 57 -1.60 15.18 -9.75
CA ASN A 57 -2.35 15.18 -11.00
C ASN A 57 -3.23 13.92 -11.27
N LYS A 58 -3.37 12.97 -10.32
CA LYS A 58 -3.99 11.66 -10.61
C LYS A 58 -4.90 11.19 -9.47
N LYS A 59 -6.23 11.39 -9.61
CA LYS A 59 -7.23 11.06 -8.57
C LYS A 59 -7.41 9.55 -8.29
N ASN A 60 -7.03 8.69 -9.23
CA ASN A 60 -7.27 7.24 -9.16
C ASN A 60 -6.00 6.44 -8.85
N LEU A 61 -4.99 7.07 -8.24
CA LEU A 61 -3.72 6.43 -7.88
C LEU A 61 -3.62 6.24 -6.37
N HIS A 62 -3.65 4.99 -5.93
CA HIS A 62 -3.39 4.62 -4.55
C HIS A 62 -1.97 4.07 -4.39
N VAL A 63 -1.32 4.42 -3.29
CA VAL A 63 -0.02 3.89 -2.90
C VAL A 63 -0.12 3.07 -1.63
N LEU A 64 0.19 1.78 -1.77
CA LEU A 64 0.27 0.85 -0.67
C LEU A 64 1.72 0.59 -0.29
N PHE A 65 2.01 0.52 1.00
CA PHE A 65 3.35 0.22 1.52
C PHE A 65 3.38 -1.10 2.29
N ASP A 66 4.44 -1.90 2.10
CA ASP A 66 4.66 -3.13 2.84
C ASP A 66 6.13 -3.23 3.29
N SER A 67 6.61 -4.42 3.65
CA SER A 67 8.04 -4.66 3.91
C SER A 67 8.57 -4.08 5.24
N GLY A 68 7.92 -4.46 6.35
CA GLY A 68 8.50 -4.23 7.69
C GLY A 68 7.54 -3.71 8.75
N ILE A 69 6.26 -3.56 8.42
CA ILE A 69 5.23 -3.12 9.38
C ILE A 69 5.09 -4.11 10.53
N LYS A 70 5.34 -3.65 11.76
CA LYS A 70 5.31 -4.44 13.00
C LYS A 70 4.48 -3.81 14.11
N MET A 71 4.31 -2.50 14.09
CA MET A 71 3.61 -1.73 15.13
C MET A 71 2.89 -0.51 14.57
N GLY A 72 2.00 0.10 15.35
CA GLY A 72 1.21 1.28 15.01
C GLY A 72 2.08 2.44 14.55
N SER A 73 3.23 2.66 15.19
CA SER A 73 4.17 3.73 14.77
C SER A 73 4.75 3.53 13.37
N ASP A 74 4.87 2.29 12.87
CA ASP A 74 5.30 2.04 11.50
C ASP A 74 4.20 2.43 10.50
N ILE A 75 2.95 2.15 10.86
CA ILE A 75 1.76 2.50 10.07
C ILE A 75 1.65 4.02 9.95
N VAL A 76 1.72 4.74 11.08
CA VAL A 76 1.66 6.21 11.10
C VAL A 76 2.78 6.80 10.26
N LYS A 77 4.02 6.33 10.41
CA LYS A 77 5.15 6.81 9.58
C LYS A 77 4.92 6.56 8.09
N ALA A 78 4.43 5.38 7.72
CA ALA A 78 4.14 5.07 6.32
C ALA A 78 3.05 5.99 5.76
N VAL A 79 1.96 6.20 6.48
CA VAL A 79 0.88 7.11 6.01
C VAL A 79 1.37 8.55 5.91
N MET A 80 2.09 9.04 6.93
CA MET A 80 2.65 10.41 6.94
C MET A 80 3.69 10.65 5.83
N LEU A 81 4.34 9.59 5.35
CA LEU A 81 5.25 9.67 4.22
C LEU A 81 4.52 9.62 2.86
N GLY A 82 3.22 9.35 2.84
CA GLY A 82 2.37 9.34 1.65
C GLY A 82 1.73 8.00 1.29
N ALA A 83 1.75 6.97 2.14
CA ALA A 83 1.02 5.74 1.85
C ALA A 83 -0.49 5.94 2.12
N ASP A 84 -1.35 5.46 1.24
CA ASP A 84 -2.80 5.41 1.48
C ASP A 84 -3.17 4.26 2.44
N ALA A 85 -2.44 3.15 2.40
CA ALA A 85 -2.54 2.09 3.40
C ALA A 85 -1.27 1.25 3.47
N VAL A 86 -1.22 0.36 4.46
CA VAL A 86 -0.12 -0.58 4.65
C VAL A 86 -0.56 -2.04 4.48
N LEU A 87 0.37 -2.93 4.13
CA LEU A 87 0.12 -4.36 3.96
C LEU A 87 0.92 -5.18 4.97
N ILE A 88 0.26 -6.22 5.51
CA ILE A 88 0.83 -7.12 6.52
C ILE A 88 1.12 -8.48 5.87
N GLY A 89 2.41 -8.84 5.81
CA GLY A 89 2.86 -10.12 5.25
C GLY A 89 3.05 -11.19 6.33
N ARG A 90 4.29 -11.33 6.82
CA ARG A 90 4.68 -12.40 7.76
C ARG A 90 3.79 -12.54 9.00
N PRO A 91 3.39 -11.45 9.71
CA PRO A 91 2.52 -11.58 10.88
C PRO A 91 1.18 -12.26 10.56
N TYR A 92 0.58 -11.95 9.40
CA TYR A 92 -0.64 -12.59 8.92
C TYR A 92 -0.45 -14.10 8.72
N VAL A 93 0.62 -14.49 8.04
CA VAL A 93 0.93 -15.90 7.75
C VAL A 93 1.17 -16.69 9.03
N TYR A 94 1.94 -16.14 9.97
CA TYR A 94 2.22 -16.81 11.25
C TYR A 94 0.95 -17.01 12.07
N ALA A 95 0.09 -15.99 12.12
CA ALA A 95 -1.17 -16.06 12.84
C ALA A 95 -2.12 -17.10 12.24
N SER A 96 -2.17 -17.18 10.91
CA SER A 96 -2.96 -18.19 10.18
C SER A 96 -2.52 -19.61 10.52
N ILE A 97 -1.21 -19.85 10.61
CA ILE A 97 -0.66 -21.17 10.96
C ILE A 97 -0.97 -21.52 12.43
N LEU A 98 -0.84 -20.56 13.35
CA LEU A 98 -0.98 -20.81 14.79
C LEU A 98 -2.42 -20.89 15.28
N GLY A 99 -3.33 -20.14 14.66
CA GLY A 99 -4.70 -19.96 15.15
C GLY A 99 -5.76 -19.82 14.06
N GLY A 100 -5.43 -20.13 12.81
CA GLY A 100 -6.35 -19.99 11.68
C GLY A 100 -6.93 -18.57 11.57
N GLN A 101 -8.21 -18.49 11.23
CA GLN A 101 -8.93 -17.22 11.14
C GLN A 101 -8.88 -16.41 12.45
N ALA A 102 -9.11 -17.04 13.60
CA ALA A 102 -9.11 -16.36 14.89
C ALA A 102 -7.74 -15.75 15.22
N GLY A 103 -6.66 -16.45 14.88
CA GLY A 103 -5.30 -15.94 14.99
C GLY A 103 -5.08 -14.70 14.12
N VAL A 104 -5.49 -14.75 12.86
CA VAL A 104 -5.40 -13.61 11.93
C VAL A 104 -6.19 -12.41 12.44
N GLU A 105 -7.44 -12.61 12.87
CA GLU A 105 -8.27 -11.55 13.43
C GLU A 105 -7.62 -10.92 14.67
N GLN A 106 -7.04 -11.72 15.55
CA GLN A 106 -6.33 -11.23 16.72
C GLN A 106 -5.10 -10.39 16.34
N VAL A 107 -4.34 -10.78 15.32
CA VAL A 107 -3.21 -9.98 14.84
C VAL A 107 -3.67 -8.67 14.22
N ILE A 108 -4.72 -8.67 13.41
CA ILE A 108 -5.28 -7.44 12.84
C ILE A 108 -5.77 -6.49 13.96
N LYS A 109 -6.50 -7.02 14.95
CA LYS A 109 -6.94 -6.24 16.13
C LYS A 109 -5.77 -5.64 16.91
N HIS A 110 -4.66 -6.37 17.07
CA HIS A 110 -3.45 -5.82 17.69
C HIS A 110 -2.88 -4.63 16.93
N PHE A 111 -2.76 -4.74 15.60
CA PHE A 111 -2.28 -3.62 14.78
C PHE A 111 -3.19 -2.40 14.86
N LEU A 112 -4.51 -2.59 14.87
CA LEU A 112 -5.49 -1.50 14.99
C LEU A 112 -5.41 -0.83 16.37
N ALA A 113 -5.36 -1.60 17.45
CA ALA A 113 -5.24 -1.05 18.80
C ALA A 113 -3.93 -0.28 19.00
N ASP A 114 -2.82 -0.80 18.48
CA ASP A 114 -1.51 -0.14 18.57
C ASP A 114 -1.46 1.15 17.72
N LEU A 115 -2.12 1.15 16.55
CA LEU A 115 -2.33 2.35 15.75
C LEU A 115 -3.13 3.42 16.51
N GLU A 116 -4.27 3.05 17.10
CA GLU A 116 -5.12 3.97 17.88
C GLU A 116 -4.34 4.59 19.06
N ILE A 117 -3.58 3.78 19.81
CA ILE A 117 -2.72 4.26 20.89
C ILE A 117 -1.67 5.23 20.36
N THR A 118 -0.99 4.87 19.27
CA THR A 118 0.04 5.71 18.66
C THR A 118 -0.53 7.06 18.21
N MET A 119 -1.69 7.07 17.56
CA MET A 119 -2.36 8.28 17.11
C MET A 119 -2.80 9.16 18.28
N GLY A 120 -3.44 8.56 19.30
CA GLY A 120 -3.89 9.27 20.48
C GLY A 120 -2.75 9.93 21.25
N LEU A 121 -1.61 9.23 21.41
CA LEU A 121 -0.41 9.79 22.04
C LEU A 121 0.29 10.85 21.18
N SER A 122 0.10 10.80 19.86
CA SER A 122 0.64 11.77 18.91
C SER A 122 -0.28 12.97 18.68
N GLY A 123 -1.47 13.00 19.28
CA GLY A 123 -2.44 14.07 19.13
C GLY A 123 -3.30 14.01 17.86
N TRP A 124 -3.37 12.85 17.20
CA TRP A 124 -4.15 12.64 15.97
C TRP A 124 -5.43 11.86 16.29
N ASN A 125 -6.54 12.25 15.65
CA ASN A 125 -7.85 11.59 15.77
C ASN A 125 -8.31 10.91 14.46
N SER A 126 -7.63 11.19 13.35
CA SER A 126 -7.82 10.58 12.03
C SER A 126 -6.48 10.37 11.33
N LEU A 127 -6.45 9.45 10.36
CA LEU A 127 -5.34 9.30 9.40
C LEU A 127 -5.47 10.26 8.20
N ASP A 128 -6.63 10.92 8.06
CA ASP A 128 -6.93 11.99 7.11
C ASP A 128 -6.48 13.36 7.62
#